data_AF-A0A5N1JRK6-F1
#
_entry.id   AF-A0A5N1JRK6-F1
#
_cell.length_a   1.000
_cell.length_b   1.000
_cell.length_c   1.000
_cell.angle_alpha   90.00
_cell.angle_beta   90.00
_cell.angle_gamma   90.00
#
_symmetry.space_group_name_H-M   'P 1'
#
loop_
_entity.id
_entity.type
_entity.pdbx_description
1 polymer ?
#
loop_
_entity_poly.entity_id
_entity_poly.type
_entity_poly.pdbx_seq_one_letter_code
_entity_poly.pdbx_strand_id
1 'polypeptide(L)'
;MRKGTKLYSILFNKCPYCHEGDFFVTKSAFNLKKFDQMHKNCSVCGQSFEPEPGFYTGSLYISYALYVAWIISTFVLFGVLLEIDVIAFLWGLIPSLIILTPFFFRVARRVWINIFVKYRPYSKK
;
A
#
# COMPACT_ATOMS: atom_id res chain seq x y z
N MET A 1 4.09 -5.18 -16.07
CA MET A 1 3.23 -3.97 -16.02
C MET A 1 3.98 -2.80 -16.65
N ARG A 2 3.33 -2.00 -17.51
CA ARG A 2 3.98 -0.89 -18.23
C ARG A 2 4.08 0.38 -17.36
N LYS A 3 5.20 1.11 -17.50
CA LYS A 3 5.38 2.46 -16.93
C LYS A 3 4.25 3.37 -17.46
N GLY A 4 3.64 4.17 -16.58
CA GLY A 4 2.51 5.06 -16.90
C GLY A 4 1.15 4.66 -16.30
N THR A 5 0.96 3.42 -15.84
CA THR A 5 -0.28 3.02 -15.14
C THR A 5 -0.21 3.28 -13.63
N LYS A 6 -1.29 3.76 -13.01
CA LYS A 6 -1.35 3.98 -11.54
C LYS A 6 -0.96 2.75 -10.72
N LEU A 7 -1.31 1.55 -11.19
CA LEU A 7 -0.98 0.29 -10.51
C LEU A 7 0.54 0.05 -10.42
N TYR A 8 1.33 0.56 -11.38
CA TYR A 8 2.77 0.41 -11.35
C TYR A 8 3.38 1.12 -10.13
N SER A 9 3.01 2.37 -9.89
CA SER A 9 3.55 3.13 -8.75
C SER A 9 3.11 2.55 -7.41
N ILE A 10 1.85 2.07 -7.34
CA ILE A 10 1.29 1.43 -6.16
C ILE A 10 2.03 0.15 -5.80
N LEU A 11 2.30 -0.74 -6.74
CA LEU A 11 2.94 -2.02 -6.43
C LEU A 11 4.45 -1.86 -6.19
N PHE A 12 5.14 -1.07 -7.00
CA PHE A 12 6.60 -0.98 -7.00
C PHE A 12 7.19 0.09 -6.06
N ASN A 13 6.39 0.68 -5.16
CA ASN A 13 6.86 1.73 -4.25
C ASN A 13 7.45 2.94 -5.00
N LYS A 14 6.84 3.32 -6.12
CA LYS A 14 7.31 4.44 -6.94
C LYS A 14 6.46 5.69 -6.77
N CYS A 15 7.06 6.83 -7.06
CA CYS A 15 6.39 8.12 -7.13
C CYS A 15 5.16 8.03 -8.05
N PRO A 16 3.96 8.48 -7.63
CA PRO A 16 2.76 8.47 -8.47
C PRO A 16 2.84 9.43 -9.66
N TYR A 17 3.70 10.45 -9.59
CA TYR A 17 3.87 11.44 -10.64
C TYR A 17 4.84 10.98 -11.73
N CYS A 18 6.10 10.69 -11.40
CA CYS A 18 7.13 10.33 -12.40
C CYS A 18 7.39 8.82 -12.54
N HIS A 19 6.93 7.99 -11.60
CA HIS A 19 7.18 6.54 -11.54
C HIS A 19 8.66 6.10 -11.39
N GLU A 20 9.58 7.02 -11.09
CA GLU A 20 11.01 6.71 -10.99
C GLU A 20 11.54 6.73 -9.56
N GLY A 21 11.27 7.82 -8.83
CA GLY A 21 11.69 7.97 -7.44
C GLY A 21 10.95 7.03 -6.51
N ASP A 22 11.59 6.64 -5.41
CA ASP A 22 10.99 5.79 -4.38
C ASP A 22 10.07 6.62 -3.47
N PHE A 23 8.94 6.03 -3.06
CA PHE A 23 7.94 6.70 -2.22
C PHE A 23 8.25 6.54 -0.72
N PHE A 24 8.39 5.30 -0.26
CA PHE A 24 8.90 4.99 1.08
C PHE A 24 10.42 4.91 1.09
N VAL A 25 11.03 5.30 2.22
CA VAL A 25 12.50 5.28 2.43
C VAL A 25 13.07 3.86 2.35
N THR A 26 12.31 2.88 2.84
CA THR A 26 12.71 1.47 2.80
C THR A 26 11.93 0.72 1.73
N LYS A 27 12.61 -0.14 0.95
CA LYS A 27 11.96 -0.96 -0.08
C LYS A 27 11.07 -2.06 0.50
N SER A 28 11.46 -2.64 1.64
CA SER A 28 10.68 -3.69 2.31
C SER A 28 9.65 -3.11 3.26
N ALA A 29 8.41 -3.61 3.17
CA ALA A 29 7.34 -3.29 4.11
C ALA A 29 7.60 -3.85 5.53
N PHE A 30 8.33 -4.95 5.64
CA PHE A 30 8.54 -5.65 6.92
C PHE A 30 9.70 -5.10 7.74
N ASN A 31 10.28 -3.95 7.37
CA ASN A 31 11.24 -3.26 8.21
C ASN A 31 10.50 -2.47 9.31
N LEU A 32 10.17 -3.13 10.41
CA LEU A 32 9.32 -2.59 11.49
C LEU A 32 9.80 -1.27 12.10
N LYS A 33 11.09 -0.93 12.00
CA LYS A 33 11.63 0.36 12.49
C LYS A 33 11.37 1.53 11.54
N LYS A 34 11.17 1.25 10.25
CA LYS A 34 11.13 2.26 9.18
C LYS A 34 10.05 1.97 8.13
N PHE A 35 9.02 1.21 8.48
CA PHE A 35 7.99 0.81 7.53
C PHE A 35 7.07 2.00 7.19
N ASP A 36 6.86 2.90 8.13
CA ASP A 36 6.02 4.09 7.97
C ASP A 36 6.77 5.29 7.37
N GLN A 37 8.10 5.26 7.38
CA GLN A 37 8.95 6.36 6.93
C GLN A 37 8.84 6.60 5.41
N MET A 38 8.32 7.78 5.07
CA MET A 38 8.18 8.28 3.70
C MET A 38 9.20 9.37 3.42
N HIS A 39 9.62 9.50 2.15
CA HIS A 39 10.31 10.70 1.73
C HIS A 39 9.36 11.91 1.80
N LYS A 40 9.88 13.11 2.06
CA LYS A 40 9.07 14.34 1.98
C LYS A 40 8.71 14.65 0.53
N ASN A 41 9.73 14.64 -0.34
CA ASN A 41 9.61 14.93 -1.76
C ASN A 41 10.27 13.83 -2.57
N CYS A 42 9.82 13.65 -3.81
CA CYS A 42 10.45 12.75 -4.76
C CYS A 42 11.85 13.25 -5.15
N SER A 43 12.86 12.38 -5.05
CA SER A 43 14.25 12.69 -5.43
C SER A 43 14.47 12.95 -6.92
N VAL A 44 13.51 12.60 -7.78
CA VAL A 44 13.63 12.72 -9.25
C VAL A 44 12.88 13.94 -9.78
N CYS A 45 11.62 14.10 -9.39
CA CYS A 45 10.75 15.17 -9.94
C CYS A 45 10.40 16.26 -8.93
N GLY A 46 10.82 16.14 -7.68
CA GLY A 46 10.54 17.13 -6.62
C GLY A 46 9.12 17.11 -6.06
N GLN A 47 8.22 16.26 -6.59
CA GLN A 47 6.83 16.16 -6.12
C GLN A 47 6.76 15.88 -4.61
N SER A 48 6.02 16.70 -3.86
CA SER A 48 5.73 16.43 -2.45
C SER A 48 4.85 15.18 -2.33
N PHE A 49 5.22 14.27 -1.43
CA PHE A 49 4.41 13.10 -1.08
C PHE A 49 3.40 13.41 0.03
N GLU A 50 3.50 14.56 0.69
CA GLU A 50 2.51 15.07 1.62
C GLU A 50 2.10 16.48 1.14
N PRO A 51 1.10 16.57 0.24
CA PRO A 51 0.66 17.86 -0.29
C PRO A 51 0.09 18.78 0.80
N GLU A 52 -0.57 18.19 1.80
CA GLU A 52 -1.24 18.87 2.90
C GLU A 52 -0.96 18.12 4.21
N PRO A 53 -0.86 18.82 5.36
CA PRO A 53 -0.68 18.16 6.65
C PRO A 53 -1.89 17.26 6.95
N GLY A 54 -1.64 16.00 7.30
CA GLY A 54 -2.72 15.04 7.60
C GLY A 54 -3.41 14.45 6.37
N PHE A 55 -2.86 14.65 5.17
CA PHE A 55 -3.38 14.13 3.90
C PHE A 55 -3.71 12.63 3.93
N TYR A 56 -2.95 11.83 4.68
CA TYR A 56 -3.12 10.38 4.76
C TYR A 56 -4.20 9.89 5.73
N THR A 57 -4.94 10.78 6.38
CA THR A 57 -6.07 10.38 7.23
C THR A 57 -7.09 9.54 6.45
N GLY A 58 -7.37 9.91 5.20
CA GLY A 58 -8.28 9.14 4.34
C GLY A 58 -7.74 7.76 3.92
N SER A 59 -6.42 7.56 3.94
CA SER A 59 -5.81 6.26 3.62
C SER A 59 -6.15 5.17 4.66
N LEU A 60 -6.67 5.55 5.83
CA LEU A 60 -7.17 4.62 6.83
C LEU A 60 -8.38 3.83 6.30
N TYR A 61 -9.29 4.48 5.56
CA TYR A 61 -10.44 3.80 4.94
C TYR A 61 -10.00 2.78 3.89
N ILE A 62 -8.94 3.09 3.13
CA ILE A 62 -8.38 2.13 2.16
C ILE A 62 -7.76 0.95 2.88
N SER A 63 -7.03 1.18 3.98
CA SER A 63 -6.48 0.09 4.80
C SER A 63 -7.60 -0.82 5.31
N TYR A 64 -8.68 -0.24 5.83
CA TYR A 64 -9.84 -1.00 6.29
C TYR A 64 -10.45 -1.87 5.18
N ALA A 65 -10.66 -1.30 3.98
CA ALA A 65 -11.18 -2.05 2.84
C ALA A 65 -10.27 -3.24 2.45
N LEU A 66 -8.95 -3.07 2.53
CA LEU A 66 -7.99 -4.15 2.27
C LEU A 66 -8.10 -5.29 3.31
N TYR A 67 -8.24 -4.95 4.59
CA TYR A 67 -8.46 -5.94 5.65
C TYR A 67 -9.76 -6.70 5.46
N VAL A 68 -10.85 -6.00 5.17
CA VAL A 68 -12.16 -6.63 4.91
C VAL A 68 -12.07 -7.58 3.72
N ALA A 69 -11.43 -7.14 2.61
CA ALA A 69 -11.22 -7.98 1.44
C ALA A 69 -10.40 -9.24 1.78
N TRP A 70 -9.35 -9.11 2.61
CA TRP A 70 -8.53 -10.24 3.06
C TRP A 70 -9.33 -11.24 3.91
N ILE A 71 -10.10 -10.74 4.89
CA ILE A 71 -10.92 -11.59 5.77
C ILE A 71 -11.97 -12.35 4.95
N ILE A 72 -12.69 -11.66 4.05
CA ILE A 72 -13.71 -12.30 3.21
C ILE A 72 -13.06 -13.35 2.30
N SER A 73 -11.96 -13.00 1.64
CA SER A 73 -11.28 -13.91 0.71
C SER A 73 -10.76 -15.17 1.42
N THR A 74 -10.16 -15.00 2.60
CA THR A 74 -9.63 -16.12 3.38
C THR A 74 -10.76 -16.96 3.99
N PHE A 75 -11.86 -16.35 4.43
CA PHE A 75 -13.03 -17.08 4.92
C PHE A 75 -13.68 -17.93 3.82
N VAL A 76 -13.86 -17.37 2.61
CA VAL A 76 -14.39 -18.14 1.47
C VAL A 76 -13.44 -19.29 1.10
N LEU A 77 -12.13 -19.02 1.02
CA LEU A 77 -11.16 -20.04 0.63
C LEU A 77 -11.04 -21.16 1.66
N PHE A 78 -10.83 -20.83 2.93
CA PHE A 78 -10.52 -21.81 3.97
C PHE A 78 -11.76 -22.33 4.69
N GLY A 79 -12.75 -21.47 4.94
CA GLY A 79 -13.98 -21.85 5.63
C GLY A 79 -15.01 -22.52 4.72
N VAL A 80 -15.17 -22.04 3.47
CA VAL A 80 -16.20 -22.57 2.56
C VAL A 80 -15.65 -23.64 1.61
N LEU A 81 -14.51 -23.41 0.95
CA LEU A 81 -13.99 -24.37 -0.05
C LEU A 81 -13.20 -25.52 0.56
N LEU A 82 -12.47 -25.27 1.65
CA LEU A 82 -11.62 -26.26 2.31
C LEU A 82 -12.24 -26.80 3.61
N GLU A 83 -13.38 -26.26 4.04
CA GLU A 83 -14.14 -26.66 5.23
C GLU A 83 -13.25 -26.80 6.49
N ILE A 84 -12.26 -25.92 6.64
CA ILE A 84 -11.36 -25.94 7.80
C ILE A 84 -12.13 -25.57 9.05
N ASP A 85 -11.84 -26.28 10.15
CA ASP A 85 -12.39 -25.98 11.47
C ASP A 85 -12.21 -24.50 11.85
N VAL A 86 -13.22 -23.92 12.49
CA VAL A 86 -13.27 -22.49 12.82
C VAL A 86 -12.11 -22.08 13.72
N ILE A 87 -11.70 -22.93 14.67
CA ILE A 87 -10.59 -22.62 15.57
C ILE A 87 -9.29 -22.60 14.78
N ALA A 88 -9.06 -23.60 13.93
CA ALA A 88 -7.89 -23.64 13.04
C ALA A 88 -7.84 -22.46 12.07
N PHE A 89 -8.99 -22.06 11.50
CA PHE A 89 -9.09 -20.87 10.66
C PHE A 89 -8.72 -19.60 11.42
N LEU A 90 -9.21 -19.41 12.66
CA LEU A 90 -8.90 -18.24 13.48
C LEU A 90 -7.40 -18.17 13.84
N TRP A 91 -6.77 -19.32 14.12
CA TRP A 91 -5.32 -19.42 14.33
C TRP A 91 -4.50 -19.00 13.10
N GLY A 92 -5.03 -19.16 11.88
CA GLY A 92 -4.41 -18.63 10.66
C GLY A 92 -4.73 -17.15 10.43
N LEU A 93 -5.99 -16.77 10.62
CA LEU A 93 -6.49 -15.44 10.31
C LEU A 93 -5.80 -14.38 11.19
N ILE A 94 -5.83 -14.53 12.52
CA ILE A 94 -5.35 -13.50 13.44
C ILE A 94 -3.86 -13.16 13.20
N PRO A 95 -2.92 -14.14 13.13
CA PRO A 95 -1.53 -13.84 12.81
C PRO A 95 -1.36 -13.23 11.42
N SER A 96 -2.15 -13.66 10.43
CA SER A 96 -2.07 -13.09 9.08
C SER A 96 -2.39 -11.60 9.07
N LEU A 97 -3.40 -11.16 9.84
CA LEU A 97 -3.78 -9.74 9.95
C LEU A 97 -2.64 -8.91 10.58
N ILE A 98 -2.01 -9.44 11.62
CA ILE A 98 -0.87 -8.78 12.29
C ILE A 98 0.30 -8.66 11.33
N ILE A 99 0.70 -9.76 10.69
CA ILE A 99 1.84 -9.81 9.76
C ILE A 99 1.60 -8.89 8.57
N LEU A 100 0.39 -8.85 8.02
CA LEU A 100 0.05 -8.03 6.84
C LEU A 100 -0.15 -6.54 7.15
N THR A 101 -0.18 -6.14 8.43
CA THR A 101 -0.35 -4.74 8.84
C THR A 101 0.59 -3.75 8.15
N PRO A 102 1.93 -3.92 8.21
CA PRO A 102 2.83 -3.00 7.53
C PRO A 102 2.64 -2.98 6.00
N PHE A 103 2.19 -4.10 5.42
CA PHE A 103 1.92 -4.18 3.99
C PHE A 103 0.67 -3.41 3.60
N PHE A 104 -0.47 -3.66 4.26
CA PHE A 104 -1.73 -2.96 3.97
C PHE A 104 -1.63 -1.46 4.22
N PHE A 105 -0.98 -1.05 5.32
CA PHE A 105 -0.71 0.36 5.59
C PHE A 105 0.01 1.06 4.43
N ARG A 106 1.07 0.43 3.90
CA ARG A 106 1.85 0.98 2.79
C ARG A 106 1.10 0.99 1.48
N VAL A 107 0.36 -0.07 1.17
CA VAL A 107 -0.47 -0.13 -0.02
C VAL A 107 -1.52 0.97 0.05
N ALA A 108 -2.22 1.11 1.17
CA ALA A 108 -3.26 2.11 1.35
C ALA A 108 -2.77 3.54 1.10
N ARG A 109 -1.61 3.92 1.66
CA ARG A 109 -1.02 5.25 1.40
C ARG A 109 -0.65 5.45 -0.07
N ARG A 110 -0.06 4.44 -0.71
CA ARG A 110 0.29 4.51 -2.14
C ARG A 110 -0.94 4.59 -3.03
N VAL A 111 -2.02 3.86 -2.71
CA VAL A 111 -3.29 3.95 -3.42
C VAL A 111 -3.89 5.34 -3.23
N TRP A 112 -3.93 5.84 -1.98
CA TRP A 112 -4.50 7.13 -1.64
C TRP A 112 -3.88 8.27 -2.46
N ILE A 113 -2.56 8.41 -2.46
CA ILE A 113 -1.90 9.48 -3.23
C ILE A 113 -2.12 9.33 -4.75
N ASN A 114 -2.23 8.10 -5.26
CA ASN A 114 -2.51 7.84 -6.69
C ASN A 114 -3.93 8.24 -7.12
N ILE A 115 -4.86 8.46 -6.20
CA ILE A 115 -6.20 8.99 -6.52
C ILE A 115 -6.06 10.47 -6.92
N PHE A 116 -5.28 11.24 -6.16
CA PHE A 116 -5.13 12.69 -6.33
C PHE A 116 -4.01 13.07 -7.31
N VAL A 117 -2.87 12.38 -7.26
CA VAL A 117 -1.72 12.64 -8.12
C VAL A 117 -1.80 11.75 -9.35
N LYS A 118 -1.88 12.39 -10.52
CA LYS A 118 -1.88 11.70 -11.82
C LYS A 118 -0.45 11.58 -12.34
N TYR A 119 -0.20 10.48 -13.04
CA TYR A 119 1.07 10.26 -13.74
C TYR A 119 1.30 11.35 -14.79
N ARG A 120 2.52 11.88 -14.83
CA ARG A 120 3.00 12.72 -15.92
C ARG A 120 4.40 12.27 -16.32
N PRO A 121 4.67 12.00 -17.61
CA PRO A 121 6.03 11.69 -18.05
C PRO A 121 6.92 12.88 -17.71
N TYR A 122 7.85 12.66 -16.78
CA TYR A 122 8.78 13.68 -16.35
C TYR A 122 9.86 13.85 -17.41
N SER A 123 9.95 15.05 -18.00
CA SER A 123 11.06 15.48 -18.85
C SER A 123 11.90 16.45 -18.03
N LYS A 124 13.16 16.11 -17.74
CA LYS A 124 14.13 17.12 -17.29
C LYS A 124 14.27 18.15 -18.41
N LYS A 125 13.81 19.38 -18.17
CA LYS A 125 14.26 20.53 -18.93
C LYS A 125 15.57 21.01 -18.33
#